data_AF-A0A8H5QW08-F1
#
_entry.id   AF-A0A8H5QW08-F1
#
_cell.length_a   1.000
_cell.length_b   1.000
_cell.length_c   1.000
_cell.angle_alpha   90.00
_cell.angle_beta   90.00
_cell.angle_gamma   90.00
#
_symmetry.space_group_name_H-M   'P 1'
#
loop_
_entity.id
_entity.type
_entity.pdbx_description
1 polymer ?
#
loop_
_entity_poly.entity_id
_entity_poly.type
_entity_poly.pdbx_seq_one_letter_code
_entity_poly.pdbx_strand_id
1 'polypeptide(L)'
;MAHELKAGGGASEVTRSLSNVDPVISGQLVKLFQSLADRQDRTWSKERLASFTTDVQQDVSSPAVQELLTRDHLDLDGFMAWMTSSHAAATTPPKPQDLSYPLASYFISSSHNTYLTGNQLSSDSSTRPYTETLLRGGRCIEIDVWDGDESDPEGTSSPSSSDEERGVKKV
;
A
#
# COMPACT_ATOMS: atom_id res chain seq x y z
N MET A 1 13.84 -10.82 -5.87
CA MET A 1 13.69 -9.68 -6.79
C MET A 1 13.10 -8.52 -6.02
N ALA A 2 13.78 -7.38 -5.97
CA ALA A 2 13.28 -6.20 -5.27
C ALA A 2 12.05 -5.67 -6.01
N HIS A 3 10.92 -5.55 -5.31
CA HIS A 3 9.71 -4.96 -5.86
C HIS A 3 9.92 -3.45 -5.90
N GLU A 4 10.19 -2.89 -7.08
CA GLU A 4 10.30 -1.45 -7.25
C GLU A 4 8.94 -0.80 -6.91
N LEU A 5 8.96 0.07 -5.91
CA LEU A 5 7.78 0.78 -5.45
C LEU A 5 7.37 1.78 -6.55
N LYS A 6 6.32 1.45 -7.31
CA LYS A 6 5.70 2.42 -8.23
C LYS A 6 4.52 3.11 -7.53
N ALA A 7 4.38 4.40 -7.74
CA ALA A 7 3.24 5.17 -7.26
C ALA A 7 1.95 4.77 -8.00
N GLY A 8 0.80 4.97 -7.36
CA GLY A 8 -0.51 4.65 -7.94
C GLY A 8 -0.95 3.19 -7.71
N GLY A 9 -2.26 2.99 -7.80
CA GLY A 9 -2.94 1.77 -7.42
C GLY A 9 -3.72 1.92 -6.12
N GLY A 10 -5.05 1.79 -6.21
CA GLY A 10 -5.93 1.77 -5.05
C GLY A 10 -5.48 0.71 -4.05
N ALA A 11 -5.29 1.14 -2.81
CA ALA A 11 -4.93 0.40 -1.61
C ALA A 11 -4.78 -1.13 -1.76
N SER A 12 -3.57 -1.62 -1.49
CA SER A 12 -3.36 -3.03 -1.17
C SER A 12 -4.05 -3.32 0.18
N GLU A 13 -5.14 -4.09 0.15
CA GLU A 13 -5.92 -4.57 1.31
C GLU A 13 -5.13 -5.51 2.25
N VAL A 14 -3.81 -5.43 2.25
CA VAL A 14 -3.00 -6.36 3.03
C VAL A 14 -2.87 -5.80 4.43
N THR A 15 -3.63 -6.39 5.34
CA THR A 15 -3.35 -6.42 6.78
C THR A 15 -1.89 -6.81 6.97
N ARG A 16 -1.04 -5.85 7.35
CA ARG A 16 0.41 -6.08 7.54
C ARG A 16 0.72 -6.16 9.02
N SER A 17 1.32 -7.27 9.42
CA SER A 17 2.08 -7.36 10.67
C SER A 17 3.56 -7.18 10.34
N LEU A 18 4.28 -6.49 11.22
CA LEU A 18 5.72 -6.28 11.08
C LEU A 18 6.47 -7.40 11.81
N SER A 19 7.29 -8.16 11.08
CA SER A 19 8.15 -9.19 11.67
C SER A 19 9.39 -8.61 12.35
N ASN A 20 9.83 -7.41 11.95
CA ASN A 20 10.95 -6.70 12.53
C ASN A 20 10.66 -5.20 12.58
N VAL A 21 11.17 -4.53 13.61
CA VAL A 21 11.07 -3.08 13.81
C VAL A 21 12.47 -2.50 13.81
N ASP A 22 12.67 -1.39 13.11
CA ASP A 22 13.95 -0.67 13.10
C ASP A 22 14.43 -0.37 14.53
N PRO A 23 15.73 -0.52 14.86
CA PRO A 23 16.25 -0.29 16.21
C PRO A 23 15.95 1.09 16.80
N VAL A 24 15.84 2.12 15.96
CA VAL A 24 15.48 3.47 16.40
C VAL A 24 14.02 3.51 16.84
N ILE A 25 13.13 2.93 16.02
CA ILE A 25 11.69 2.87 16.31
C ILE A 25 11.44 2.00 17.54
N SER A 26 12.06 0.82 17.62
CA SER A 26 11.91 -0.06 18.78
C SER A 26 12.41 0.62 20.07
N GLY A 27 13.52 1.37 19.99
CA GLY A 27 14.00 2.19 21.11
C GLY A 27 13.00 3.27 21.55
N GLN A 28 12.25 3.87 20.62
CA GLN A 28 11.18 4.81 20.95
C GLN A 28 9.96 4.12 21.58
N LEU A 29 9.55 2.97 21.04
CA LEU A 29 8.45 2.16 21.59
C LEU A 29 8.74 1.69 23.02
N VAL A 30 9.97 1.24 23.29
CA VAL A 30 10.41 0.86 24.65
C VAL A 30 10.36 2.05 25.60
N LYS A 31 10.82 3.24 25.17
CA LYS A 31 10.73 4.46 25.98
C LYS A 31 9.27 4.84 26.28
N LEU A 32 8.40 4.75 25.28
CA LEU A 32 6.97 5.00 25.44
C LEU A 32 6.36 4.03 26.46
N PHE A 33 6.61 2.73 26.30
CA PHE A 33 6.15 1.70 27.24
C PHE A 33 6.59 2.02 28.67
N GLN A 34 7.88 2.26 28.86
CA GLN A 34 8.46 2.57 30.17
C GLN A 34 7.91 3.86 30.80
N SER A 35 7.54 4.86 29.98
CA SER A 35 6.99 6.12 30.49
C SER A 35 5.61 5.97 31.13
N LEU A 36 4.88 4.91 30.76
CA LEU A 36 3.52 4.62 31.21
C LEU A 36 3.44 3.40 32.13
N ALA A 37 4.54 2.66 32.29
CA ALA A 37 4.61 1.47 33.13
C ALA A 37 4.65 1.80 34.61
N ASP A 38 4.00 0.96 35.42
CA ASP A 38 4.03 1.04 36.86
C ASP A 38 5.45 0.78 37.37
N ARG A 39 5.89 1.59 38.35
CA ARG A 39 7.28 1.56 38.84
C ARG A 39 7.66 0.26 39.51
N GLN A 40 6.67 -0.53 39.95
CA GLN A 40 6.86 -1.66 40.84
C GLN A 40 6.98 -2.98 40.09
N ASP A 41 6.11 -3.22 39.11
CA ASP A 41 6.09 -4.45 38.30
C ASP A 41 6.55 -4.24 36.85
N ARG A 42 6.75 -2.99 36.42
CA ARG A 42 7.16 -2.60 35.05
C ARG A 42 6.15 -3.05 33.99
N THR A 43 4.89 -3.17 34.35
CA THR A 43 3.77 -3.47 33.43
C THR A 43 2.81 -2.30 33.34
N TRP A 44 1.86 -2.36 32.41
CA TRP A 44 0.71 -1.46 32.39
C TRP A 44 -0.47 -2.12 33.08
N SER A 45 -1.09 -1.43 34.04
CA SER A 45 -2.34 -1.87 34.66
C SER A 45 -3.51 -1.90 33.67
N LYS A 46 -4.60 -2.57 34.04
CA LYS A 46 -5.85 -2.58 33.28
C LYS A 46 -6.41 -1.18 33.01
N GLU A 47 -6.32 -0.27 33.98
CA GLU A 47 -6.75 1.13 33.82
C GLU A 47 -5.87 1.87 32.81
N ARG A 48 -4.55 1.61 32.81
CA ARG A 48 -3.62 2.16 31.82
C ARG A 48 -3.91 1.63 30.43
N LEU A 49 -4.23 0.34 30.30
CA LEU A 49 -4.65 -0.26 29.04
C LEU A 49 -5.91 0.42 28.51
N ALA A 50 -6.93 0.58 29.37
CA ALA A 50 -8.18 1.22 29.00
C ALA A 50 -7.99 2.67 28.55
N SER A 51 -7.14 3.43 29.24
CA SER A 51 -6.78 4.80 28.82
C SER A 51 -6.00 4.82 27.51
N PHE A 52 -5.05 3.90 27.32
CA PHE A 52 -4.31 3.81 26.05
C PHE A 52 -5.22 3.50 24.87
N THR A 53 -6.12 2.51 24.99
CA THR A 53 -7.02 2.15 23.87
C THR A 53 -8.05 3.25 23.60
N THR A 54 -8.61 3.86 24.65
CA THR A 54 -9.68 4.86 24.53
C THR A 54 -9.15 6.25 24.17
N ASP A 55 -8.15 6.74 24.89
CA ASP A 55 -7.71 8.13 24.82
C ASP A 55 -6.64 8.33 23.74
N VAL A 56 -5.79 7.32 23.51
CA VAL A 56 -4.67 7.40 22.57
C VAL A 56 -5.01 6.75 21.23
N GLN A 57 -5.43 5.48 21.25
CA GLN A 57 -5.79 4.77 20.01
C GLN A 57 -7.18 5.14 19.49
N GLN A 58 -8.03 5.74 20.33
CA GLN A 58 -9.41 6.08 20.01
C GLN A 58 -10.23 4.89 19.49
N ASP A 59 -9.91 3.69 19.98
CA ASP A 59 -10.62 2.45 19.68
C ASP A 59 -11.11 1.82 20.97
N VAL A 60 -12.43 1.70 21.09
CA VAL A 60 -13.13 1.14 22.25
C VAL A 60 -13.97 -0.08 21.91
N SER A 61 -14.04 -0.44 20.64
CA SER A 61 -15.07 -1.37 20.13
C SER A 61 -14.54 -2.50 19.28
N SER A 62 -13.30 -2.41 18.79
CA SER A 62 -12.76 -3.52 18.00
C SER A 62 -12.63 -4.78 18.86
N PRO A 63 -12.85 -5.97 18.27
CA PRO A 63 -12.66 -7.24 18.97
C PRO A 63 -11.26 -7.37 19.59
N ALA A 64 -10.25 -6.81 18.93
CA ALA A 64 -8.87 -6.84 19.40
C ALA A 64 -8.65 -5.98 20.65
N VAL A 65 -9.26 -4.79 20.72
CA VAL A 65 -9.25 -3.98 21.94
C VAL A 65 -10.01 -4.70 23.06
N GLN A 66 -11.17 -5.29 22.76
CA GLN A 66 -11.92 -6.05 23.77
C GLN A 66 -11.11 -7.20 24.35
N GLU A 67 -10.42 -7.97 23.49
CA GLU A 67 -9.51 -9.03 23.93
C GLU A 67 -8.35 -8.47 24.76
N LEU A 68 -7.71 -7.38 24.31
CA LEU A 68 -6.62 -6.73 25.04
C LEU A 68 -7.06 -6.29 26.46
N LEU A 69 -8.27 -5.76 26.60
CA LEU A 69 -8.86 -5.33 27.87
C LEU A 69 -9.29 -6.48 28.80
N THR A 70 -9.29 -7.74 28.33
CA THR A 70 -9.47 -8.90 29.21
C THR A 70 -8.24 -9.19 30.06
N ARG A 71 -7.06 -8.68 29.65
CA ARG A 71 -5.81 -8.85 30.39
C ARG A 71 -5.81 -7.97 31.64
N ASP A 72 -5.27 -8.51 32.74
CA ASP A 72 -5.09 -7.75 33.98
C ASP A 72 -3.90 -6.79 33.91
N HIS A 73 -2.89 -7.13 33.12
CA HIS A 73 -1.71 -6.31 32.87
C HIS A 73 -1.14 -6.55 31.46
N LEU A 74 -0.30 -5.62 31.00
CA LEU A 74 0.46 -5.74 29.75
C LEU A 74 1.94 -5.51 30.03
N ASP A 75 2.77 -6.47 29.64
CA ASP A 75 4.22 -6.35 29.68
C ASP A 75 4.77 -5.77 28.36
N LEU A 76 6.10 -5.57 28.32
CA LEU A 76 6.75 -4.99 27.15
C LEU A 76 6.56 -5.88 25.91
N ASP A 77 6.62 -7.20 26.07
CA ASP A 77 6.49 -8.14 24.94
C ASP A 77 5.08 -8.09 24.36
N GLY A 78 4.04 -8.05 25.22
CA GLY A 78 2.66 -7.87 24.80
C GLY A 78 2.41 -6.52 24.13
N PHE A 79 3.01 -5.44 24.65
CA PHE A 79 2.95 -4.13 24.01
C PHE A 79 3.63 -4.12 22.64
N MET A 80 4.83 -4.70 22.53
CA MET A 80 5.54 -4.79 21.25
C MET A 80 4.77 -5.63 20.24
N ALA A 81 4.18 -6.75 20.67
CA ALA A 81 3.32 -7.58 19.83
C ALA A 81 2.07 -6.80 19.34
N TRP A 82 1.48 -5.96 20.19
CA TRP A 82 0.37 -5.09 19.79
C TRP A 82 0.80 -4.07 18.74
N MET A 83 1.87 -3.33 19.01
CA MET A 83 2.36 -2.24 18.16
C MET A 83 2.87 -2.71 16.78
N THR A 84 3.25 -3.99 16.65
CA THR A 84 3.63 -4.61 15.37
C THR A 84 2.51 -5.42 14.73
N SER A 85 1.37 -5.55 15.39
CA SER A 85 0.17 -6.17 14.83
C SER A 85 -0.56 -5.19 13.91
N SER A 86 -1.49 -5.72 13.12
CA SER A 86 -2.36 -4.91 12.28
C SER A 86 -3.32 -4.00 13.05
N HIS A 87 -3.54 -4.24 14.35
CA HIS A 87 -4.43 -3.44 15.18
C HIS A 87 -3.86 -2.03 15.44
N ALA A 88 -2.53 -1.89 15.39
CA ALA A 88 -1.84 -0.61 15.51
C ALA A 88 -1.51 0.01 14.14
N ALA A 89 -2.07 -0.53 13.04
CA ALA A 89 -1.83 0.03 11.71
C ALA A 89 -2.39 1.45 11.63
N ALA A 90 -1.56 2.41 11.22
CA ALA A 90 -1.98 3.79 11.03
C ALA A 90 -3.03 3.96 9.92
N THR A 91 -3.12 2.98 9.01
CA THR A 91 -4.10 2.94 7.93
C THR A 91 -5.34 2.18 8.37
N THR A 92 -6.51 2.81 8.23
CA THR A 92 -7.80 2.14 8.43
C THR A 92 -8.27 1.47 7.14
N PRO A 93 -9.06 0.39 7.23
CA PRO A 93 -9.73 -0.17 6.06
C PRO A 93 -10.58 0.90 5.37
N PRO A 94 -10.72 0.86 4.03
CA PRO A 94 -11.60 1.76 3.32
C PRO A 94 -13.03 1.60 3.85
N LYS A 95 -13.73 2.71 4.04
CA LYS A 95 -15.15 2.68 4.40
C LYS A 95 -15.94 2.03 3.25
N PRO A 96 -17.01 1.26 3.55
CA PRO A 96 -17.92 0.77 2.52
C PRO A 96 -18.37 1.93 1.63
N GLN A 97 -18.28 1.74 0.32
CA GLN A 97 -18.72 2.71 -0.66
C GLN A 97 -20.10 2.32 -1.18
N ASP A 98 -21.00 3.30 -1.30
CA ASP A 98 -22.26 3.11 -2.01
C ASP A 98 -21.99 3.19 -3.51
N LEU A 99 -22.10 2.05 -4.20
CA LEU A 99 -21.82 1.93 -5.64
C LEU A 99 -23.07 2.15 -6.52
N SER A 100 -24.17 2.64 -5.96
CA SER A 100 -25.42 2.88 -6.70
C SER A 100 -25.47 4.20 -7.47
N TYR A 101 -24.60 5.16 -7.16
CA TYR A 101 -24.52 6.43 -7.87
C TYR A 101 -23.94 6.27 -9.29
N PRO A 102 -24.19 7.23 -10.21
CA PRO A 102 -23.57 7.24 -11.54
C PRO A 102 -22.04 7.34 -11.49
N LEU A 103 -21.36 6.84 -12.53
CA LEU A 103 -19.89 6.76 -12.62
C LEU A 103 -19.17 8.09 -12.33
N ALA A 104 -19.75 9.22 -12.75
CA ALA A 104 -19.19 10.55 -12.52
C ALA A 104 -19.14 10.99 -11.04
N SER A 105 -19.72 10.21 -10.13
CA SER A 105 -19.73 10.48 -8.69
C SER A 105 -18.53 9.88 -7.95
N TYR A 106 -17.65 9.15 -8.66
CA TYR A 106 -16.50 8.45 -8.06
C TYR A 106 -15.19 8.96 -8.64
N PHE A 107 -14.16 8.95 -7.81
CA PHE A 107 -12.78 9.04 -8.29
C PHE A 107 -12.34 7.67 -8.81
N ILE A 108 -11.82 7.63 -10.04
CA ILE A 108 -11.41 6.40 -10.71
C ILE A 108 -9.88 6.37 -10.79
N SER A 109 -9.27 5.33 -10.21
CA SER A 109 -7.84 5.08 -10.35
C SER A 109 -7.51 4.79 -11.82
N SER A 110 -6.90 5.76 -12.49
CA SER A 110 -6.66 5.76 -13.93
C SER A 110 -5.17 5.84 -14.23
N SER A 111 -4.74 5.15 -15.28
CA SER A 111 -3.37 5.19 -15.81
C SER A 111 -3.36 5.93 -17.15
N HIS A 112 -2.28 6.66 -17.41
CA HIS A 112 -2.02 7.38 -18.66
C HIS A 112 -0.86 6.72 -19.40
N ASN A 113 -0.98 6.55 -20.71
CA ASN A 113 -0.05 5.82 -21.58
C ASN A 113 0.39 4.49 -20.95
N THR A 114 -0.59 3.66 -20.59
CA THR A 114 -0.39 2.50 -19.72
C THR A 114 0.65 1.54 -20.28
N TYR A 115 0.83 1.47 -21.60
CA TYR A 115 1.81 0.62 -22.28
C TYR A 115 3.28 0.99 -22.01
N LEU A 116 3.58 2.24 -21.61
CA LEU A 116 4.97 2.70 -21.46
C LEU A 116 5.67 2.06 -20.25
N THR A 117 6.92 1.67 -20.46
CA THR A 117 7.77 1.10 -19.39
C THR A 117 8.62 2.16 -18.67
N GLY A 118 8.71 3.37 -19.22
CA GLY A 118 9.50 4.48 -18.67
C GLY A 118 9.01 5.85 -19.12
N ASN A 119 9.92 6.67 -19.65
CA ASN A 119 9.63 8.06 -20.05
C ASN A 119 8.80 8.16 -21.36
N GLN A 120 8.16 9.31 -21.59
CA GLN A 120 7.24 9.55 -22.71
C GLN A 120 7.91 9.57 -24.10
N LEU A 121 9.23 9.81 -24.18
CA LEU A 121 9.92 10.08 -25.44
C LEU A 121 10.67 8.87 -25.99
N SER A 122 11.30 8.08 -25.11
CA SER A 122 12.31 7.10 -25.52
C SER A 122 12.21 5.76 -24.81
N SER A 123 11.11 5.48 -24.10
CA SER A 123 10.93 4.18 -23.44
C SER A 123 10.15 3.20 -24.29
N ASP A 124 10.40 1.92 -24.02
CA ASP A 124 9.72 0.84 -24.71
C ASP A 124 8.26 0.71 -24.25
N SER A 125 7.45 0.14 -25.13
CA SER A 125 6.08 -0.27 -24.84
C SER A 125 6.02 -1.75 -24.49
N SER A 126 5.18 -2.14 -23.52
CA SER A 126 5.03 -3.54 -23.11
C SER A 126 3.64 -3.84 -22.57
N THR A 127 3.26 -5.11 -22.56
CA THR A 127 2.04 -5.59 -21.88
C THR A 127 2.18 -5.63 -20.35
N ARG A 128 3.42 -5.65 -19.83
CA ARG A 128 3.69 -5.76 -18.39
C ARG A 128 3.10 -4.60 -17.55
N PRO A 129 3.28 -3.32 -17.92
CA PRO A 129 2.65 -2.19 -17.23
C PRO A 129 1.13 -2.27 -17.08
N TYR A 130 0.41 -2.86 -18.04
CA TYR A 130 -1.03 -3.11 -17.93
C TYR A 130 -1.34 -4.08 -16.80
N THR A 131 -0.67 -5.24 -16.78
CA THR A 131 -0.82 -6.25 -15.72
C THR A 131 -0.53 -5.65 -14.35
N GLU A 132 0.56 -4.90 -14.22
CA GLU A 132 0.92 -4.25 -12.97
C GLU A 132 -0.13 -3.23 -12.52
N THR A 133 -0.66 -2.41 -13.44
CA THR A 133 -1.71 -1.41 -13.16
C THR A 133 -2.99 -2.08 -12.64
N LEU A 134 -3.44 -3.14 -13.32
CA LEU A 134 -4.66 -3.86 -12.94
C LEU A 134 -4.51 -4.60 -11.61
N LEU A 135 -3.37 -5.27 -11.37
CA LEU A 135 -3.07 -5.94 -10.10
C LEU A 135 -2.99 -4.97 -8.93
N ARG A 136 -2.62 -3.71 -9.19
CA ARG A 136 -2.60 -2.63 -8.19
C ARG A 136 -3.96 -1.94 -8.02
N GLY A 137 -5.02 -2.45 -8.62
CA GLY A 137 -6.35 -1.86 -8.43
C GLY A 137 -6.73 -0.78 -9.46
N GLY A 138 -5.91 -0.50 -10.47
CA GLY A 138 -6.27 0.42 -11.56
C GLY A 138 -7.55 -0.02 -12.28
N ARG A 139 -8.43 0.94 -12.59
CA ARG A 139 -9.75 0.71 -13.19
C ARG A 139 -9.92 1.33 -14.58
N CYS A 140 -9.01 2.21 -14.97
CA CYS A 140 -8.95 2.81 -16.30
C CYS A 140 -7.51 2.69 -16.84
N ILE A 141 -7.38 2.22 -18.07
CA ILE A 141 -6.12 2.04 -18.79
C ILE A 141 -6.25 2.71 -20.16
N GLU A 142 -5.10 3.12 -20.70
CA GLU A 142 -4.99 3.76 -22.00
C GLU A 142 -4.29 2.85 -23.01
N ILE A 143 -4.85 2.75 -24.21
CA ILE A 143 -4.35 1.93 -25.31
C ILE A 143 -4.27 2.80 -26.55
N ASP A 144 -3.06 3.15 -26.95
CA ASP A 144 -2.81 3.92 -28.16
C ASP A 144 -2.57 2.95 -29.33
N VAL A 145 -3.55 2.88 -30.24
CA VAL A 145 -3.51 2.00 -31.40
C VAL A 145 -3.08 2.79 -32.63
N TRP A 146 -2.07 2.26 -33.31
CA TRP A 146 -1.54 2.80 -34.56
C TRP A 146 -1.51 1.69 -35.60
N ASP A 147 -1.64 2.06 -36.87
CA ASP A 147 -1.49 1.12 -37.98
C ASP A 147 -0.05 0.56 -37.97
N GLY A 148 0.07 -0.76 -38.10
CA GLY A 148 1.35 -1.43 -38.27
C GLY A 148 1.86 -1.30 -39.71
N ASP A 149 3.16 -1.45 -39.90
CA ASP A 149 3.71 -1.54 -41.25
C ASP A 149 3.29 -2.88 -41.88
N GLU A 150 2.76 -2.87 -43.10
CA GLU A 150 2.28 -4.08 -43.81
C GLU A 150 3.39 -5.13 -44.04
N SER A 151 4.64 -4.81 -43.73
CA SER A 151 5.78 -5.73 -43.79
C SER A 151 5.99 -6.58 -42.53
N ASP A 152 5.23 -6.38 -41.46
CA ASP A 152 5.31 -7.20 -40.24
C ASP A 152 4.19 -8.26 -40.25
N PRO A 153 4.45 -9.48 -40.76
CA PRO A 153 3.48 -10.56 -40.67
C PRO A 153 3.28 -10.90 -39.19
N GLU A 154 2.03 -10.91 -38.74
CA GLU A 154 1.63 -11.26 -37.37
C GLU A 154 2.44 -12.46 -36.83
N GLY A 155 3.27 -12.24 -35.80
CA GLY A 155 3.70 -13.32 -34.91
C GLY A 155 5.20 -13.52 -34.63
N THR A 156 6.10 -12.57 -34.93
CA THR A 156 7.47 -12.64 -34.36
C THR A 156 7.86 -11.32 -33.73
N SER A 157 8.27 -11.39 -32.46
CA SER A 157 8.86 -10.27 -31.72
C SER A 157 9.97 -9.60 -32.54
N SER A 158 9.70 -8.42 -33.10
CA SER A 158 10.70 -7.63 -33.78
C SER A 158 11.65 -7.00 -32.75
N PRO A 159 12.96 -7.32 -32.76
CA PRO A 159 13.93 -6.49 -32.07
C PRO A 159 14.07 -5.19 -32.86
N SER A 160 13.89 -4.07 -32.15
CA SER A 160 14.16 -2.70 -32.61
C SER A 160 15.37 -2.65 -33.55
N SER A 161 15.14 -2.44 -34.85
CA SER A 161 16.19 -2.00 -35.77
C SER A 161 16.29 -0.49 -35.69
N SER A 162 17.40 -0.03 -35.13
CA SER A 162 17.89 1.34 -35.27
C SER A 162 18.26 1.64 -36.73
N ASP A 163 18.00 2.89 -37.13
CA ASP A 163 18.60 3.66 -38.24
C ASP A 163 17.99 3.37 -39.66
N GLU A 164 17.48 4.31 -40.47
CA GLU A 164 17.64 5.76 -40.56
C GLU A 164 16.41 6.47 -41.21
N GLU A 165 16.25 7.75 -40.84
CA GLU A 165 15.68 8.88 -41.60
C GLU A 165 14.39 8.73 -42.45
N ARG A 166 13.26 9.22 -41.91
CA ARG A 166 12.64 10.51 -42.31
C ARG A 166 11.23 10.63 -41.72
N GLY A 167 10.98 11.76 -41.05
CA GLY A 167 9.62 12.20 -40.72
C GLY A 167 9.47 12.43 -39.23
N VAL A 168 9.55 13.70 -38.86
CA VAL A 168 9.28 14.27 -37.53
C VAL A 168 8.16 13.51 -36.80
N LYS A 169 8.51 12.83 -35.70
CA LYS A 169 7.58 12.54 -34.61
C LYS A 169 8.09 13.25 -33.36
N LYS A 170 7.59 14.49 -33.18
CA LYS A 170 7.65 15.20 -31.91
C LYS A 170 6.46 14.73 -31.07
N VAL A 171 6.75 14.29 -29.85
CA VAL A 171 5.92 14.60 -28.69
C VAL A 171 6.62 15.74 -27.95
#